data_AF-T1B6T7-F1
#
_entry.id   AF-T1B6T7-F1
#
_cell.length_a   1.000
_cell.length_b   1.000
_cell.length_c   1.000
_cell.angle_alpha   90.00
_cell.angle_beta   90.00
_cell.angle_gamma   90.00
#
_symmetry.space_group_name_H-M   'P 1'
#
loop_
_entity.id
_entity.type
_entity.pdbx_description
1 polymer ?
#
loop_
_entity_poly.entity_id
_entity_poly.type
_entity_poly.pdbx_seq_one_letter_code
_entity_poly.pdbx_strand_id
1 'polypeptide(L)'
;MNFYEAKLKFIKNTIGKANRVLSFDLETLVKDSSFLNQERIIAISVTTSDGKTDVFTSEADSDEEEYAILKKFNDLIGNFKPEVITGFNHAAYDIPLIYTKLVKLSYSRQLWHLKFFLGTSFIADMMYICAMDLFPDTGEYKIRGLRKVLEMPKYLLLPLERKKDLVIIDGKNIAEAIEMLWKSDRNKFIQYCEGDTKDVITLYDYI
;
A
#
# COMPACT_ATOMS: atom_id res chain seq x y z
N MET A 1 -4.27 8.96 29.97
CA MET A 1 -4.36 8.53 28.56
C MET A 1 -4.25 9.77 27.69
N ASN A 2 -3.17 9.92 26.93
CA ASN A 2 -3.02 11.05 26.01
C ASN A 2 -3.91 10.85 24.76
N PHE A 3 -4.00 11.87 23.90
CA PHE A 3 -4.82 11.84 22.69
C PHE A 3 -4.46 10.67 21.76
N TYR A 4 -3.18 10.41 21.54
CA TYR A 4 -2.70 9.34 20.65
C TYR A 4 -3.05 7.95 21.19
N GLU A 5 -2.88 7.72 22.49
CA GLU A 5 -3.28 6.48 23.16
C GLU A 5 -4.78 6.24 23.07
N ALA A 6 -5.59 7.29 23.26
CA ALA A 6 -7.04 7.20 23.15
C ALA A 6 -7.49 6.86 21.72
N LYS A 7 -6.85 7.48 20.72
CA LYS A 7 -7.11 7.21 19.30
C LYS A 7 -6.68 5.81 18.90
N LEU A 8 -5.49 5.39 19.29
CA LEU A 8 -5.01 4.04 19.05
C LEU A 8 -5.93 3.00 19.69
N LYS A 9 -6.36 3.23 20.94
CA LYS A 9 -7.35 2.36 21.61
C LYS A 9 -8.66 2.27 20.83
N PHE A 10 -9.15 3.37 20.25
CA PHE A 10 -10.34 3.35 19.40
C PHE A 10 -10.12 2.51 18.14
N ILE A 11 -8.96 2.68 17.47
CA ILE A 11 -8.60 1.92 16.27
C ILE A 11 -8.53 0.42 16.59
N LYS A 12 -7.78 0.01 17.62
CA LYS A 12 -7.67 -1.40 18.03
C LYS A 12 -9.03 -2.03 18.36
N ASN A 13 -9.90 -1.29 19.04
CA ASN A 13 -11.19 -1.83 19.48
C ASN A 13 -12.29 -1.84 18.41
N THR A 14 -12.17 -1.01 17.38
CA THR A 14 -13.18 -0.85 16.34
C THR A 14 -12.70 -1.41 15.01
N ILE A 15 -11.59 -0.85 14.51
CA ILE A 15 -11.05 -1.15 13.19
C ILE A 15 -10.29 -2.47 13.23
N GLY A 16 -9.45 -2.70 14.25
CA GLY A 16 -8.63 -3.92 14.40
C GLY A 16 -9.40 -5.23 14.64
N LYS A 17 -10.75 -5.18 14.67
CA LYS A 17 -11.63 -6.35 14.78
C LYS A 17 -12.36 -6.67 13.47
N ALA A 18 -12.02 -6.00 12.38
CA ALA A 18 -12.60 -6.26 11.08
C ALA A 18 -12.21 -7.66 10.58
N ASN A 19 -13.14 -8.32 9.90
CA ASN A 19 -12.91 -9.67 9.36
C ASN A 19 -12.38 -9.63 7.93
N ARG A 20 -12.63 -8.53 7.21
CA ARG A 20 -12.21 -8.36 5.82
C ARG A 20 -11.31 -7.15 5.70
N VAL A 21 -10.03 -7.37 5.97
CA VAL A 21 -8.97 -6.37 5.84
C VAL A 21 -8.19 -6.63 4.57
N LEU A 22 -7.94 -5.56 3.82
CA LEU A 22 -7.16 -5.56 2.58
C LEU A 22 -6.05 -4.53 2.71
N SER A 23 -4.80 -4.97 2.60
CA SER A 23 -3.63 -4.09 2.46
C SER A 23 -3.26 -3.96 1.00
N PHE A 24 -2.97 -2.77 0.51
CA PHE A 24 -2.45 -2.58 -0.85
C PHE A 24 -1.34 -1.52 -0.91
N ASP A 25 -0.55 -1.60 -1.97
CA ASP A 25 0.55 -0.68 -2.29
C ASP A 25 0.65 -0.54 -3.82
N LEU A 26 1.09 0.63 -4.30
CA LEU A 26 1.29 0.91 -5.72
C LEU A 26 2.77 1.11 -6.02
N GLU A 27 3.19 0.58 -7.17
CA GLU A 27 4.46 0.94 -7.77
C GLU A 27 4.25 1.68 -9.07
N THR A 28 4.99 2.77 -9.26
CA THR A 28 4.76 3.74 -10.33
C THR A 28 6.02 4.04 -11.14
N LEU A 29 5.84 4.37 -12.41
CA LEU A 29 6.84 5.03 -13.23
C LEU A 29 6.64 6.54 -13.14
N VAL A 30 7.64 7.22 -12.60
CA VAL A 30 7.67 8.67 -12.46
C VAL A 30 8.41 9.24 -13.68
N LYS A 31 7.66 9.89 -14.59
CA LYS A 31 8.25 10.49 -15.81
C LYS A 31 8.82 11.88 -15.56
N ASP A 32 8.15 12.65 -14.72
CA ASP A 32 8.55 13.98 -14.29
C ASP A 32 8.60 14.01 -12.77
N SER A 33 9.52 14.75 -12.16
CA SER A 33 9.66 14.87 -10.69
C SER A 33 8.48 15.57 -9.98
N SER A 34 7.33 15.70 -10.65
CA SER A 34 6.11 16.30 -10.15
C SER A 34 5.21 15.26 -9.47
N PHE A 35 4.96 15.46 -8.19
CA PHE A 35 4.10 14.60 -7.36
C PHE A 35 2.67 14.47 -7.91
N LEU A 36 2.16 13.23 -7.98
CA LEU A 36 0.82 12.86 -8.46
C LEU A 36 0.50 13.35 -9.88
N ASN A 37 1.53 13.58 -10.70
CA ASN A 37 1.35 14.11 -12.04
C ASN A 37 2.10 13.26 -13.06
N GLN A 38 1.35 12.77 -14.05
CA GLN A 38 1.84 11.90 -15.14
C GLN A 38 2.55 10.61 -14.71
N GLU A 39 2.39 10.21 -13.45
CA GLU A 39 2.88 8.93 -12.95
C GLU A 39 2.02 7.79 -13.50
N ARG A 40 2.64 6.70 -13.93
CA ARG A 40 1.92 5.50 -14.41
C ARG A 40 2.06 4.38 -13.40
N ILE A 41 0.94 3.83 -12.94
CA ILE A 41 0.91 2.66 -12.08
C ILE A 41 1.34 1.45 -12.93
N ILE A 42 2.38 0.76 -12.47
CA ILE A 42 2.93 -0.45 -13.11
C ILE A 42 2.77 -1.70 -12.27
N ALA A 43 2.51 -1.57 -10.97
CA ALA A 43 2.05 -2.68 -10.17
C ALA A 43 1.08 -2.24 -9.08
N ILE A 44 0.21 -3.18 -8.69
CA ILE A 44 -0.64 -3.10 -7.51
C ILE A 44 -0.43 -4.41 -6.77
N SER A 45 0.17 -4.36 -5.58
CA SER A 45 0.18 -5.51 -4.67
C SER A 45 -0.98 -5.40 -3.70
N VAL A 46 -1.57 -6.55 -3.38
CA VAL A 46 -2.68 -6.66 -2.45
C VAL A 46 -2.45 -7.86 -1.55
N THR A 47 -2.56 -7.69 -0.25
CA THR A 47 -2.61 -8.79 0.71
C THR A 47 -3.89 -8.70 1.54
N THR A 48 -4.61 -9.80 1.66
CA THR A 48 -5.87 -9.88 2.42
C THR A 48 -5.67 -10.58 3.77
N SER A 49 -6.56 -10.29 4.72
CA SER A 49 -6.58 -10.89 6.07
C SER A 49 -6.66 -12.43 6.10
N ASP A 50 -7.03 -13.10 5.01
CA ASP A 50 -6.94 -14.56 4.88
C ASP A 50 -5.56 -15.06 4.42
N GLY A 51 -4.57 -14.16 4.33
CA GLY A 51 -3.18 -14.44 3.98
C GLY A 51 -2.91 -14.56 2.49
N LYS A 52 -3.90 -14.32 1.61
CA LYS A 52 -3.67 -14.32 0.16
C LYS A 52 -2.98 -13.03 -0.27
N THR A 53 -2.01 -13.17 -1.17
CA THR A 53 -1.33 -12.05 -1.79
C THR A 53 -1.45 -12.16 -3.31
N ASP A 54 -1.86 -11.07 -3.95
CA ASP A 54 -1.93 -10.91 -5.40
C ASP A 54 -1.06 -9.72 -5.81
N VAL A 55 -0.28 -9.86 -6.88
CA VAL A 55 0.45 -8.74 -7.50
C VAL A 55 0.03 -8.60 -8.95
N PHE A 56 -0.61 -7.49 -9.28
CA PHE A 56 -1.00 -7.15 -10.64
C PHE A 56 0.05 -6.26 -11.28
N THR A 57 0.85 -6.81 -12.19
CA THR A 57 1.90 -6.07 -12.90
C THR A 57 1.49 -5.73 -14.33
N SER A 58 1.87 -4.55 -14.82
CA SER A 58 1.75 -4.18 -16.23
C SER A 58 2.83 -4.86 -17.07
N GLU A 59 2.49 -5.29 -18.28
CA GLU A 59 3.44 -5.86 -19.24
C GLU A 59 4.14 -4.78 -20.09
N ALA A 60 3.56 -3.58 -20.18
CA ALA A 60 4.12 -2.47 -20.93
C ALA A 60 3.77 -1.10 -20.31
N ASP A 61 4.55 -0.08 -20.67
CA ASP A 61 4.35 1.32 -20.27
C ASP A 61 3.22 1.97 -21.09
N SER A 62 1.97 1.54 -20.87
CA SER A 62 0.80 2.03 -21.61
C SER A 62 -0.43 2.24 -20.74
N ASP A 63 -1.35 3.09 -21.21
CA ASP A 63 -2.61 3.37 -20.49
C ASP A 63 -3.55 2.15 -20.45
N GLU A 64 -3.49 1.28 -21.47
CA GLU A 64 -4.31 0.06 -21.48
C GLU A 64 -3.82 -0.98 -20.48
N GLU A 65 -2.50 -1.09 -20.30
CA GLU A 65 -1.92 -1.96 -19.27
C GLU A 65 -2.19 -1.43 -17.86
N GLU A 66 -2.05 -0.12 -17.63
CA GLU A 66 -2.44 0.54 -16.38
C GLU A 66 -3.93 0.29 -16.08
N TYR A 67 -4.80 0.43 -17.09
CA TYR A 67 -6.22 0.11 -16.94
C TYR A 67 -6.46 -1.37 -16.62
N ALA A 68 -5.73 -2.28 -17.27
CA ALA A 68 -5.89 -3.72 -17.07
C ALA A 68 -5.58 -4.14 -15.62
N ILE A 69 -4.52 -3.60 -15.01
CA ILE A 69 -4.19 -3.89 -13.60
C ILE A 69 -5.20 -3.24 -12.64
N LEU A 70 -5.65 -2.01 -12.92
CA LEU A 70 -6.71 -1.37 -12.13
C LEU A 70 -8.03 -2.15 -12.20
N LYS A 71 -8.35 -2.72 -13.37
CA LYS A 71 -9.52 -3.57 -13.53
C LYS A 71 -9.40 -4.86 -12.73
N LYS A 72 -8.23 -5.53 -12.71
CA LYS A 72 -7.99 -6.70 -11.86
C LYS A 72 -8.18 -6.35 -10.37
N PHE A 73 -7.65 -5.20 -9.94
CA PHE A 73 -7.84 -4.73 -8.57
C PHE A 73 -9.31 -4.42 -8.26
N ASN A 74 -10.04 -3.80 -9.20
CA ASN A 74 -11.48 -3.58 -9.10
C ASN A 74 -12.27 -4.87 -8.92
N ASP A 75 -11.92 -5.91 -9.69
CA ASP A 75 -12.62 -7.18 -9.63
C ASP A 75 -12.30 -7.90 -8.29
N LEU A 76 -11.05 -7.86 -7.83
CA LEU A 76 -10.65 -8.38 -6.52
C LEU A 76 -11.39 -7.67 -5.38
N ILE A 77 -11.36 -6.33 -5.34
CA ILE A 77 -11.99 -5.57 -4.24
C ILE A 77 -13.52 -5.75 -4.25
N GLY A 78 -14.14 -5.90 -5.42
CA GLY A 78 -15.56 -6.19 -5.58
C GLY A 78 -15.97 -7.55 -5.00
N ASN A 79 -15.10 -8.55 -5.15
CA ASN A 79 -15.30 -9.89 -4.61
C ASN A 79 -15.01 -9.95 -3.10
N PHE A 80 -13.90 -9.34 -2.67
CA PHE A 80 -13.45 -9.37 -1.28
C PHE A 80 -14.31 -8.48 -0.36
N LYS A 81 -14.79 -7.33 -0.86
CA LYS A 81 -15.64 -6.39 -0.12
C LYS A 81 -15.04 -5.97 1.24
N PRO A 82 -13.88 -5.28 1.22
CA PRO A 82 -13.15 -4.95 2.43
C PRO A 82 -13.96 -4.05 3.36
N GLU A 83 -13.89 -4.35 4.66
CA GLU A 83 -14.37 -3.46 5.72
C GLU A 83 -13.32 -2.40 6.03
N VAL A 84 -12.05 -2.79 5.97
CA VAL A 84 -10.89 -1.95 6.21
C VAL A 84 -9.93 -2.08 5.04
N ILE A 85 -9.48 -0.94 4.54
CA ILE A 85 -8.39 -0.84 3.57
C ILE A 85 -7.19 -0.23 4.29
N THR A 86 -6.06 -0.91 4.18
CA THR A 86 -4.79 -0.52 4.77
C THR A 86 -3.68 -0.49 3.73
N GLY A 87 -2.51 0.00 4.14
CA GLY A 87 -1.38 0.37 3.28
C GLY A 87 -0.48 1.35 4.04
N PHE A 88 0.66 1.75 3.47
CA PHE A 88 1.59 2.67 4.14
C PHE A 88 1.69 4.00 3.39
N ASN A 89 1.23 5.11 3.99
CA ASN A 89 1.07 6.41 3.32
C ASN A 89 0.03 6.42 2.17
N HIS A 90 -0.79 5.38 2.08
CA HIS A 90 -1.74 5.19 0.99
C HIS A 90 -2.88 6.21 0.97
N ALA A 91 -3.23 6.79 2.12
CA ALA A 91 -4.27 7.82 2.18
C ALA A 91 -3.81 9.14 1.55
N ALA A 92 -2.49 9.40 1.54
CA ALA A 92 -1.90 10.63 1.02
C ALA A 92 -1.32 10.49 -0.39
N TYR A 93 -1.07 9.26 -0.87
CA TYR A 93 -0.46 9.02 -2.17
C TYR A 93 -1.27 8.06 -3.04
N ASP A 94 -1.35 6.79 -2.67
CA ASP A 94 -1.89 5.72 -3.53
C ASP A 94 -3.38 5.91 -3.88
N ILE A 95 -4.21 6.17 -2.87
CA ILE A 95 -5.64 6.42 -3.07
C ILE A 95 -5.86 7.67 -3.94
N PRO A 96 -5.26 8.84 -3.63
CA PRO A 96 -5.31 10.00 -4.52
C PRO A 96 -4.89 9.69 -5.96
N LEU A 97 -3.78 8.97 -6.16
CA LEU A 97 -3.29 8.61 -7.49
C LEU A 97 -4.33 7.80 -8.26
N ILE A 98 -4.88 6.73 -7.66
CA ILE A 98 -5.95 5.93 -8.25
C ILE A 98 -7.14 6.83 -8.63
N TYR A 99 -7.57 7.72 -7.73
CA TYR A 99 -8.69 8.63 -8.04
C TYR A 99 -8.40 9.51 -9.26
N THR A 100 -7.18 10.02 -9.44
CA THR A 100 -6.83 10.81 -10.64
C THR A 100 -6.99 10.01 -11.94
N LYS A 101 -6.84 8.67 -11.89
CA LYS A 101 -7.08 7.77 -13.01
C LYS A 101 -8.57 7.53 -13.21
N LEU A 102 -9.29 7.22 -12.14
CA LEU A 102 -10.71 6.88 -12.17
C LEU A 102 -11.61 8.02 -12.69
N VAL A 103 -11.25 9.28 -12.47
CA VAL A 103 -12.02 10.44 -12.96
C VAL A 103 -11.87 10.68 -14.46
N LYS A 104 -10.81 10.16 -15.08
CA LYS A 104 -10.53 10.31 -16.52
C LYS A 104 -11.18 9.22 -17.38
N LEU A 105 -11.66 8.14 -16.76
CA LEU A 105 -12.26 7.02 -17.48
C LEU A 105 -13.60 7.41 -18.12
N SER A 106 -13.84 6.92 -19.33
CA SER A 106 -15.17 6.97 -19.94
C SER A 106 -16.20 6.20 -19.10
N TYR A 107 -17.48 6.51 -19.27
CA TYR A 107 -18.55 5.85 -18.52
C TYR A 107 -18.54 4.31 -18.67
N SER A 108 -18.26 3.80 -19.86
CA SER A 108 -18.20 2.36 -20.14
C SER A 108 -17.01 1.65 -19.51
N ARG A 109 -15.95 2.38 -19.12
CA ARG A 109 -14.74 1.83 -18.51
C ARG A 109 -14.71 2.01 -16.99
N GLN A 110 -15.78 2.51 -16.38
CA GLN A 110 -15.81 2.83 -14.96
C GLN A 110 -15.56 1.61 -14.06
N LEU A 111 -14.66 1.80 -13.09
CA LEU A 111 -14.29 0.80 -12.09
C LEU A 111 -15.06 1.07 -10.80
N TRP A 112 -16.34 0.69 -10.80
CA TRP A 112 -17.29 1.06 -9.74
C TRP A 112 -16.98 0.45 -8.38
N HIS A 113 -16.39 -0.75 -8.31
CA HIS A 113 -16.04 -1.36 -7.03
C HIS A 113 -14.91 -0.61 -6.34
N LEU A 114 -13.88 -0.17 -7.07
CA LEU A 114 -12.84 0.70 -6.51
C LEU A 114 -13.45 1.99 -5.96
N LYS A 115 -14.28 2.68 -6.75
CA LYS A 115 -14.94 3.92 -6.30
C LYS A 115 -15.78 3.71 -5.04
N PHE A 116 -16.54 2.62 -5.01
CA PHE A 116 -17.42 2.30 -3.90
C PHE A 116 -16.64 1.99 -2.63
N PHE A 117 -15.68 1.06 -2.67
CA PHE A 117 -14.97 0.62 -1.47
C PHE A 117 -13.94 1.64 -0.97
N LEU A 118 -13.25 2.38 -1.85
CA LEU A 118 -12.40 3.50 -1.42
C LEU A 118 -13.20 4.62 -0.72
N GLY A 119 -14.50 4.75 -1.03
CA GLY A 119 -15.39 5.74 -0.41
C GLY A 119 -16.19 5.24 0.80
N THR A 120 -16.23 3.94 1.06
CA THR A 120 -17.12 3.35 2.08
C THR A 120 -16.43 2.45 3.11
N SER A 121 -15.27 1.87 2.77
CA SER A 121 -14.45 1.14 3.73
C SER A 121 -13.73 2.10 4.68
N PHE A 122 -13.38 1.62 5.88
CA PHE A 122 -12.49 2.38 6.75
C PHE A 122 -11.08 2.41 6.16
N ILE A 123 -10.53 3.61 5.99
CA ILE A 123 -9.15 3.80 5.53
C ILE A 123 -8.23 3.89 6.74
N ALA A 124 -7.35 2.91 6.90
CA ALA A 124 -6.45 2.74 8.03
C ALA A 124 -5.00 2.83 7.58
N ASP A 125 -4.46 4.06 7.48
CA ASP A 125 -3.09 4.30 7.04
C ASP A 125 -2.07 3.96 8.14
N MET A 126 -1.30 2.89 7.90
CA MET A 126 -0.39 2.32 8.89
C MET A 126 0.79 3.22 9.19
N MET A 127 1.11 4.18 8.32
CA MET A 127 2.19 5.13 8.61
C MET A 127 1.88 5.94 9.88
N TYR A 128 0.63 6.39 10.03
CA TYR A 128 0.20 7.17 11.18
C TYR A 128 -0.11 6.27 12.38
N ILE A 129 -0.72 5.10 12.15
CA ILE A 129 -1.01 4.13 13.23
C ILE A 129 0.28 3.64 13.88
N CYS A 130 1.31 3.31 13.10
CA CYS A 130 2.62 2.94 13.64
C CYS A 130 3.25 4.08 14.45
N ALA A 131 3.11 5.34 14.02
CA ALA A 131 3.60 6.48 14.78
C ALA A 131 2.87 6.65 16.12
N MET A 132 1.56 6.36 16.18
CA MET A 132 0.80 6.33 17.44
C MET A 132 1.23 5.16 18.33
N ASP A 133 1.41 3.97 17.76
CA ASP A 133 1.79 2.78 18.52
C ASP A 133 3.22 2.86 19.06
N LEU A 134 4.14 3.54 18.37
CA LEU A 134 5.51 3.80 18.83
C LEU A 134 5.62 4.97 19.82
N PHE A 135 4.56 5.77 20.01
CA PHE A 135 4.59 6.94 20.89
C PHE A 135 4.96 6.59 22.34
N PRO A 136 4.39 5.54 22.98
CA PRO A 136 4.73 5.20 24.37
C PRO A 136 6.20 4.81 24.56
N ASP A 137 6.82 4.21 23.54
CA ASP A 137 8.21 3.74 23.57
C ASP A 137 9.22 4.87 23.28
N THR A 138 8.85 5.81 22.40
CA THR A 138 9.76 6.84 21.91
C THR A 138 9.53 8.22 22.53
N GLY A 139 8.36 8.46 23.13
CA GLY A 139 7.94 9.76 23.64
C GLY A 139 7.62 10.80 22.55
N GLU A 140 7.71 10.43 21.26
CA GLU A 140 7.51 11.34 20.12
C GLU A 140 6.51 10.79 19.11
N TYR A 141 5.59 11.64 18.64
CA TYR A 141 4.73 11.33 17.50
C TYR A 141 5.49 11.70 16.22
N LYS A 142 6.29 10.77 15.72
CA LYS A 142 7.13 10.98 14.54
C LYS A 142 6.77 10.01 13.43
N ILE A 143 6.43 10.58 12.28
CA ILE A 143 6.18 9.83 11.05
C ILE A 143 7.51 9.32 10.49
N ARG A 144 7.53 8.05 10.09
CA ARG A 144 8.73 7.34 9.60
C ARG A 144 8.33 6.54 8.36
N GLY A 145 9.24 6.39 7.40
CA GLY A 145 9.02 5.49 6.26
C GLY A 145 8.99 4.03 6.71
N LEU A 146 8.33 3.16 5.92
CA LEU A 146 8.08 1.76 6.27
C LEU A 146 9.35 1.03 6.72
N ARG A 147 10.44 1.12 5.95
CA ARG A 147 11.75 0.54 6.33
C ARG A 147 12.16 0.86 7.77
N LYS A 148 12.15 2.15 8.12
CA LYS A 148 12.55 2.60 9.47
C LYS A 148 11.60 2.09 10.55
N VAL A 149 10.32 1.93 10.22
CA VAL A 149 9.33 1.32 11.12
C VAL A 149 9.68 -0.15 11.36
N LEU A 150 9.92 -0.93 10.30
CA LEU A 150 10.22 -2.37 10.39
C LEU A 150 11.53 -2.68 11.15
N GLU A 151 12.44 -1.71 11.24
CA GLU A 151 13.69 -1.77 11.99
C GLU A 151 13.55 -1.38 13.49
N MET A 152 12.39 -0.87 13.92
CA MET A 152 12.18 -0.46 15.32
C MET A 152 12.20 -1.68 16.26
N PRO A 153 12.82 -1.57 17.46
CA PRO A 153 12.91 -2.69 18.42
C PRO A 153 11.59 -3.39 18.71
N LYS A 154 10.49 -2.62 18.76
CA LYS A 154 9.13 -3.10 18.99
C LYS A 154 8.65 -4.13 17.97
N TYR A 155 9.08 -4.00 16.71
CA TYR A 155 8.61 -4.81 15.59
C TYR A 155 9.66 -5.83 15.11
N LEU A 156 10.86 -5.87 15.72
CA LEU A 156 11.94 -6.76 15.28
C LEU A 156 11.57 -8.25 15.34
N LEU A 157 10.77 -8.65 16.32
CA LEU A 157 10.38 -10.06 16.51
C LEU A 157 9.18 -10.48 15.65
N LEU A 158 8.56 -9.55 14.92
CA LEU A 158 7.47 -9.88 14.00
C LEU A 158 8.01 -10.62 12.76
N PRO A 159 7.23 -11.55 12.19
CA PRO A 159 7.60 -12.34 11.01
C PRO A 159 7.50 -11.51 9.71
N LEU A 160 8.14 -10.34 9.68
CA LEU A 160 8.14 -9.41 8.55
C LEU A 160 9.15 -9.84 7.48
N GLU A 161 8.78 -9.72 6.21
CA GLU A 161 9.59 -10.07 5.04
C GLU A 161 10.74 -9.08 4.79
N ARG A 162 10.54 -7.79 5.10
CA ARG A 162 11.56 -6.72 5.04
C ARG A 162 12.26 -6.63 3.68
N LYS A 163 11.46 -6.55 2.60
CA LYS A 163 11.97 -6.58 1.21
C LYS A 163 12.33 -5.22 0.62
N LYS A 164 12.17 -4.11 1.35
CA LYS A 164 12.49 -2.76 0.87
C LYS A 164 13.94 -2.57 0.39
N ASP A 165 14.88 -3.41 0.81
CA ASP A 165 16.27 -3.33 0.33
C ASP A 165 16.47 -3.87 -1.10
N LEU A 166 15.48 -4.57 -1.68
CA LEU A 166 15.58 -5.09 -3.06
C LEU A 166 15.69 -3.98 -4.11
N VAL A 167 15.18 -2.77 -3.82
CA VAL A 167 15.26 -1.59 -4.70
C VAL A 167 16.47 -0.71 -4.41
N ILE A 168 17.41 -1.16 -3.58
CA ILE A 168 18.68 -0.47 -3.35
C ILE A 168 19.72 -1.02 -4.32
N ILE A 169 19.90 -0.34 -5.43
CA ILE A 169 20.84 -0.71 -6.49
C ILE A 169 21.89 0.40 -6.62
N ASP A 170 23.16 0.01 -6.63
CA ASP A 170 24.27 0.96 -6.70
C ASP A 170 24.18 1.84 -7.95
N GLY A 171 24.41 3.14 -7.77
CA GLY A 171 24.28 4.15 -8.83
C GLY A 171 22.87 4.42 -9.33
N LYS A 172 21.81 3.95 -8.65
CA LYS A 172 20.40 4.21 -9.00
C LYS A 172 19.63 4.87 -7.87
N ASN A 173 18.73 5.78 -8.21
CA ASN A 173 17.67 6.19 -7.29
C ASN A 173 16.55 5.13 -7.22
N ILE A 174 15.64 5.28 -6.24
CA ILE A 174 14.57 4.29 -6.00
C ILE A 174 13.67 4.10 -7.24
N ALA A 175 13.29 5.17 -7.93
CA ALA A 175 12.43 5.08 -9.12
C ALA A 175 13.14 4.37 -10.28
N GLU A 176 14.42 4.66 -10.50
CA GLU A 176 15.25 3.98 -11.51
C GLU A 176 15.46 2.50 -11.19
N ALA A 177 15.60 2.16 -9.90
CA ALA A 177 15.73 0.78 -9.45
C ALA A 177 14.43 0.01 -9.66
N ILE A 178 13.28 0.60 -9.31
CA ILE A 178 11.95 0.03 -9.57
C ILE A 178 11.74 -0.22 -11.06
N GLU A 179 12.00 0.78 -11.91
CA GLU A 179 11.87 0.64 -13.37
C GLU A 179 12.79 -0.46 -13.92
N MET A 180 14.03 -0.52 -13.45
CA MET A 180 14.98 -1.57 -13.83
C MET A 180 14.45 -2.95 -13.46
N LEU A 181 14.03 -3.16 -12.20
CA LEU A 181 13.51 -4.45 -11.75
C LEU A 181 12.27 -4.85 -12.53
N TRP A 182 11.33 -3.92 -12.74
CA TRP A 182 10.12 -4.16 -13.54
C TRP A 182 10.44 -4.66 -14.95
N LYS A 183 11.44 -4.06 -15.62
CA LYS A 183 11.85 -4.41 -16.99
C LYS A 183 12.73 -5.65 -17.10
N SER A 184 13.58 -5.92 -16.10
CA SER A 184 14.69 -6.86 -16.24
C SER A 184 14.72 -8.01 -15.23
N ASP A 185 14.03 -7.88 -14.09
CA ASP A 185 13.98 -8.91 -13.04
C ASP A 185 12.59 -8.93 -12.40
N ARG A 186 11.62 -9.43 -13.18
CA ARG A 186 10.21 -9.50 -12.80
C ARG A 186 9.97 -10.22 -11.48
N ASN A 187 10.75 -11.26 -11.20
CA ASN A 187 10.62 -12.04 -9.97
C ASN A 187 11.01 -11.22 -8.74
N LYS A 188 12.15 -10.51 -8.77
CA LYS A 188 12.52 -9.62 -7.66
C LYS A 188 11.55 -8.46 -7.50
N PHE A 189 11.07 -7.91 -8.62
CA PHE A 189 10.06 -6.87 -8.58
C PHE A 189 8.79 -7.33 -7.86
N ILE A 190 8.27 -8.52 -8.20
CA ILE A 190 7.11 -9.11 -7.52
C ILE A 190 7.39 -9.33 -6.03
N GLN A 191 8.53 -9.93 -5.67
CA GLN A 191 8.89 -10.15 -4.26
C GLN A 191 8.96 -8.85 -3.45
N TYR A 192 9.46 -7.78 -4.06
CA TYR A 192 9.49 -6.46 -3.46
C TYR A 192 8.06 -5.95 -3.20
N CYS A 193 7.17 -5.97 -4.20
CA CYS A 193 5.78 -5.52 -4.04
C CYS A 193 4.99 -6.35 -3.03
N GLU A 194 5.19 -7.68 -3.00
CA GLU A 194 4.54 -8.57 -2.03
C GLU A 194 4.95 -8.23 -0.60
N GLY A 195 6.25 -8.06 -0.37
CA GLY A 195 6.80 -7.84 0.97
C GLY A 195 6.22 -6.61 1.65
N ASP A 196 5.98 -5.53 0.90
CA ASP A 196 5.42 -4.31 1.47
C ASP A 196 4.00 -4.50 2.00
N THR A 197 3.12 -5.13 1.23
CA THR A 197 1.73 -5.34 1.67
C THR A 197 1.61 -6.39 2.76
N LYS A 198 2.45 -7.43 2.74
CA LYS A 198 2.52 -8.45 3.79
C LYS A 198 3.06 -7.86 5.11
N ASP A 199 4.07 -7.01 5.04
CA ASP A 199 4.62 -6.35 6.23
C ASP A 199 3.58 -5.40 6.84
N VAL A 200 2.86 -4.64 6.00
CA VAL A 200 1.81 -3.73 6.44
C VAL A 200 0.64 -4.48 7.08
N ILE A 201 0.15 -5.57 6.49
CA ILE A 201 -0.95 -6.33 7.11
C ILE A 201 -0.50 -7.00 8.41
N THR A 202 0.75 -7.47 8.48
CA THR A 202 1.32 -8.05 9.72
C THR A 202 1.40 -6.99 10.83
N LEU A 203 1.78 -5.75 10.50
CA LEU A 203 1.75 -4.63 11.44
C LEU A 203 0.33 -4.30 11.89
N TYR A 204 -0.64 -4.35 10.97
CA TYR A 204 -2.05 -4.11 11.28
C TYR A 204 -2.58 -5.17 12.26
N ASP A 205 -2.30 -6.45 12.02
CA ASP A 205 -2.76 -7.55 12.88
C ASP A 205 -2.09 -7.54 14.26
N TYR A 206 -0.86 -7.03 14.34
CA TYR A 206 -0.13 -6.88 15.60
C TYR A 206 -0.66 -5.74 16.48
N ILE A 207 -1.06 -4.61 15.88
CA ILE A 207 -1.42 -3.39 16.61
C ILE A 207 -2.87 -3.45 17.10
#